data_AF-A0A7R7HW35-F1
#
_entry.id   AF-A0A7R7HW35-F1
#
_cell.length_a   1.000
_cell.length_b   1.000
_cell.length_c   1.000
_cell.angle_alpha   90.00
_cell.angle_beta   90.00
_cell.angle_gamma   90.00
#
_symmetry.space_group_name_H-M   'P 1'
#
loop_
_entity.id
_entity.type
_entity.pdbx_description
1 polymer ?
#
loop_
_entity_poly.entity_id
_entity_poly.type
_entity_poly.pdbx_seq_one_letter_code
_entity_poly.pdbx_strand_id
1 'polypeptide(L)'
;MLTRAKGAEEQRTDAILVDAATSTAAPARHVDAQLTNPFVGSDGTTYGVAHRKLVRVDAAGQLHRLDTPAGAIYAIAGANGSGLDLASTDGKNATIQRYRNGSLTTVATGRSGRLQLFNLTQHRDAIVGATGSRAVSGTLRIASDRRVTEVSRKGNLLVNGIVTKQAAASIEAGVARPKAADANKATATVVTVHSGRRSALQVAAQGGTRFDAAAHLSQTVQAPGRKTTMQPADASTPTCVVPRDDVHRQALQPSTNMVEWAVDQAVHGDLTITRPSNFLATGESSYSPQQMFPPVSIDGASAGATVPAQVVLGILAQETNLQEASWHAVHGDAGNPLVSDYYGSRQANGSTDIDTIDYTKSDCGYGIGQVTTGMSTNDAGVYTSAEQVAIATDYAANIAASLQILVAKWNSIYLDGLSVNNGDPKYVENWYLALWA
;
A
#
# COMPACT_ATOMS: atom_id res chain seq x y z
N MET A 1 4.33 -18.56 -4.77
CA MET A 1 5.12 -18.35 -3.53
C MET A 1 4.62 -17.07 -2.90
N LEU A 2 4.37 -17.08 -1.60
CA LEU A 2 4.08 -15.88 -0.81
C LEU A 2 5.28 -15.58 0.09
N THR A 3 5.53 -14.31 0.36
CA THR A 3 6.57 -13.87 1.30
C THR A 3 5.96 -12.97 2.35
N ARG A 4 6.47 -13.07 3.57
CA ARG A 4 6.09 -12.21 4.69
C ARG A 4 7.35 -11.66 5.33
N ALA A 5 7.52 -10.35 5.29
CA ALA A 5 8.62 -9.67 5.97
C ALA A 5 8.50 -9.83 7.49
N LYS A 6 9.63 -10.02 8.16
CA LYS A 6 9.75 -10.30 9.60
C LYS A 6 11.00 -9.63 10.18
N GLY A 7 10.97 -9.41 11.49
CA GLY A 7 12.07 -8.77 12.23
C GLY A 7 12.07 -7.25 12.10
N ALA A 8 12.90 -6.59 12.91
CA ALA A 8 13.16 -5.16 12.78
C ALA A 8 13.77 -4.87 11.40
N GLU A 9 13.37 -3.78 10.76
CA GLU A 9 13.89 -3.36 9.44
C GLU A 9 13.81 -4.46 8.37
N GLU A 10 12.81 -5.34 8.45
CA GLU A 10 12.56 -6.43 7.48
C GLU A 10 13.76 -7.38 7.25
N GLN A 11 14.64 -7.51 8.25
CA GLN A 11 15.88 -8.30 8.11
C GLN A 11 15.63 -9.82 7.97
N ARG A 12 14.39 -10.29 8.10
CA ARG A 12 14.00 -11.69 7.92
C ARG A 12 12.79 -11.80 7.00
N THR A 13 12.66 -12.93 6.32
CA THR A 13 11.52 -13.22 5.45
C THR A 13 11.01 -14.63 5.69
N ASP A 14 9.71 -14.79 5.89
CA ASP A 14 9.06 -16.09 5.77
C ASP A 14 8.69 -16.34 4.32
N ALA A 15 9.17 -17.42 3.72
CA ALA A 15 8.78 -17.87 2.39
C ALA A 15 7.80 -19.05 2.49
N ILE A 16 6.60 -18.88 1.91
CA ILE A 16 5.49 -19.85 1.99
C ILE A 16 5.15 -20.33 0.58
N LEU A 17 5.37 -21.62 0.33
CA LEU A 17 4.98 -22.24 -0.92
C LEU A 17 3.48 -22.56 -0.87
N VAL A 18 2.74 -22.05 -1.84
CA VAL A 18 1.30 -22.30 -1.98
C VAL A 18 1.07 -23.03 -3.30
N ASP A 19 0.36 -24.14 -3.22
CA ASP A 19 -0.15 -24.86 -4.38
C ASP A 19 -1.62 -24.48 -4.58
N ALA A 20 -1.87 -23.66 -5.59
CA ALA A 20 -3.21 -23.20 -5.93
C ALA A 20 -4.10 -24.29 -6.56
N ALA A 21 -3.53 -25.39 -7.06
CA ALA A 21 -4.31 -26.50 -7.60
C ALA A 21 -4.91 -27.38 -6.51
N THR A 22 -4.18 -27.52 -5.39
CA THR A 22 -4.61 -28.32 -4.23
C THR A 22 -5.10 -27.47 -3.06
N SER A 23 -5.02 -26.14 -3.16
CA SER A 23 -5.31 -25.20 -2.09
C SER A 23 -4.53 -25.49 -0.79
N THR A 24 -3.28 -25.93 -0.93
CA THR A 24 -2.41 -26.26 0.20
C THR A 24 -1.25 -25.28 0.33
N ALA A 25 -0.79 -25.05 1.56
CA ALA A 25 0.40 -24.26 1.87
C ALA A 25 1.40 -25.11 2.64
N ALA A 26 2.67 -25.08 2.21
CA ALA A 26 3.76 -25.68 2.95
C ALA A 26 4.08 -24.85 4.21
N PRO A 27 4.71 -25.45 5.23
CA PRO A 27 5.25 -24.70 6.36
C PRO A 27 6.16 -23.55 5.88
N ALA A 28 6.10 -22.44 6.61
CA ALA A 28 6.94 -21.28 6.32
C ALA A 28 8.42 -21.65 6.45
N ARG A 29 9.21 -21.28 5.46
CA ARG A 29 10.68 -21.33 5.52
C ARG A 29 11.18 -20.00 6.03
N HIS A 30 11.92 -20.02 7.14
CA HIS A 30 12.48 -18.82 7.75
C HIS A 30 13.80 -18.48 7.06
N VAL A 31 13.83 -17.32 6.40
CA VAL A 31 15.02 -16.80 5.72
C VAL A 31 15.57 -15.63 6.52
N ASP A 32 16.82 -15.74 6.94
CA ASP A 32 17.51 -14.67 7.69
C ASP A 32 18.08 -13.58 6.76
N ALA A 33 17.21 -13.05 5.90
CA ALA A 33 17.46 -11.87 5.07
C ALA A 33 16.14 -11.29 4.52
N GLN A 34 16.20 -10.08 3.96
CA GLN A 34 15.17 -9.56 3.06
C GLN A 34 15.24 -10.31 1.72
N LEU A 35 14.26 -11.18 1.46
CA LEU A 35 14.15 -11.97 0.23
C LEU A 35 13.12 -11.33 -0.71
N THR A 36 13.59 -10.81 -1.85
CA THR A 36 12.74 -10.17 -2.86
C THR A 36 12.65 -10.99 -4.13
N ASN A 37 11.62 -10.70 -4.96
CA ASN A 37 11.34 -11.39 -6.22
C ASN A 37 11.35 -12.92 -6.12
N PRO A 38 10.63 -13.53 -5.15
CA PRO A 38 10.63 -14.98 -4.98
C PRO A 38 10.08 -15.68 -6.22
N PHE A 39 10.76 -16.72 -6.68
CA PHE A 39 10.36 -17.51 -7.84
C PHE A 39 10.57 -18.99 -7.56
N VAL A 40 9.65 -19.84 -8.03
CA VAL A 40 9.78 -21.29 -7.90
C VAL A 40 10.00 -21.85 -9.29
N GLY A 41 11.16 -22.47 -9.49
CA GLY A 41 11.53 -23.13 -10.72
C GLY A 41 10.64 -24.34 -11.02
N SER A 42 10.68 -24.78 -12.27
CA SER A 42 10.00 -26.00 -12.73
C SER A 42 10.50 -27.27 -12.03
N ASP A 43 11.72 -27.23 -11.50
CA ASP A 43 12.36 -28.26 -10.69
C ASP A 43 11.96 -28.20 -9.20
N GLY A 44 11.06 -27.28 -8.82
CA GLY A 44 10.66 -27.04 -7.43
C GLY A 44 11.67 -26.23 -6.62
N THR A 45 12.81 -25.85 -7.23
CA THR A 45 13.81 -25.04 -6.56
C THR A 45 13.27 -23.63 -6.30
N THR A 46 13.45 -23.13 -5.09
CA THR A 46 13.10 -21.76 -4.74
C THR A 46 14.29 -20.84 -5.01
N TYR A 47 14.02 -19.77 -5.74
CA TYR A 47 14.96 -18.71 -6.05
C TYR A 47 14.44 -17.37 -5.52
N GLY A 48 15.34 -16.41 -5.38
CA GLY A 48 14.99 -15.03 -5.10
C GLY A 48 16.22 -14.15 -5.13
N VAL A 49 16.07 -12.95 -4.59
CA VAL A 49 17.15 -11.98 -4.46
C VAL A 49 17.34 -11.65 -2.99
N ALA A 50 18.57 -11.75 -2.51
CA ALA A 50 18.96 -11.34 -1.17
C ALA A 50 20.35 -10.73 -1.25
N HIS A 51 20.61 -9.65 -0.50
CA HIS A 51 21.91 -8.94 -0.51
C HIS A 51 22.39 -8.56 -1.93
N ARG A 52 21.47 -8.19 -2.82
CA ARG A 52 21.72 -7.88 -4.24
C ARG A 52 22.32 -9.05 -5.04
N LYS A 53 22.14 -10.29 -4.58
CA LYS A 53 22.57 -11.52 -5.26
C LYS A 53 21.36 -12.36 -5.62
N LEU A 54 21.46 -13.08 -6.74
CA LEU A 54 20.57 -14.20 -7.03
C LEU A 54 20.94 -15.33 -6.07
N VAL A 55 19.93 -15.85 -5.36
CA VAL A 55 20.10 -16.90 -4.36
C VAL A 55 19.12 -18.05 -4.62
N ARG A 56 19.51 -19.26 -4.21
CA ARG A 56 18.62 -20.39 -3.99
C ARG A 56 18.28 -20.45 -2.51
N VAL A 57 17.00 -20.66 -2.20
CA VAL A 57 16.52 -20.91 -0.84
C VAL A 57 16.29 -22.42 -0.70
N ASP A 58 16.96 -23.06 0.25
CA ASP A 58 16.74 -24.48 0.50
C ASP A 58 15.50 -24.73 1.39
N ALA A 59 15.26 -26.00 1.74
CA ALA A 59 14.11 -26.38 2.56
C ALA A 59 14.19 -25.87 4.01
N ALA A 60 15.40 -25.61 4.52
CA ALA A 60 15.62 -25.05 5.85
C ALA A 60 15.56 -23.51 5.87
N GLY A 61 15.42 -22.86 4.70
CA GLY A 61 15.42 -21.41 4.57
C GLY A 61 16.83 -20.80 4.42
N GLN A 62 17.88 -21.63 4.28
CA GLN A 62 19.23 -21.11 4.09
C GLN A 62 19.43 -20.61 2.66
N LEU A 63 20.19 -19.52 2.56
CA LEU A 63 20.50 -18.87 1.30
C LEU A 63 21.81 -19.41 0.71
N HIS A 64 21.70 -19.95 -0.50
CA HIS A 64 22.84 -20.40 -1.31
C HIS A 64 23.03 -19.40 -2.44
N ARG A 65 24.11 -18.62 -2.39
CA ARG A 65 24.43 -17.64 -3.43
C ARG A 65 24.66 -18.36 -4.77
N LEU A 66 24.01 -17.86 -5.82
CA LEU A 66 24.18 -18.35 -7.18
C LEU A 66 25.06 -17.39 -7.98
N ASP A 67 24.63 -16.14 -8.15
CA ASP A 67 25.40 -15.14 -8.90
C ASP A 67 24.95 -13.69 -8.58
N THR A 68 25.56 -12.70 -9.23
CA THR A 68 25.30 -11.27 -9.05
C THR A 68 24.66 -10.68 -10.30
N PRO A 69 23.40 -10.23 -10.23
CA PRO A 69 22.78 -9.51 -11.33
C PRO A 69 23.48 -8.19 -11.65
N ALA A 70 23.34 -7.73 -12.89
CA ALA A 70 23.92 -6.48 -13.37
C ALA A 70 23.34 -5.23 -12.69
N GLY A 71 22.17 -5.33 -12.07
CA GLY A 71 21.48 -4.22 -11.41
C GLY A 71 20.37 -4.67 -10.47
N ALA A 72 19.50 -3.74 -10.08
CA ALA A 72 18.32 -4.04 -9.25
C ALA A 72 17.32 -4.87 -10.05
N ILE A 73 16.89 -6.01 -9.51
CA ILE A 73 15.96 -6.93 -10.18
C ILE A 73 14.53 -6.37 -10.12
N TYR A 74 13.80 -6.48 -11.22
CA TYR A 74 12.38 -6.14 -11.28
C TYR A 74 11.50 -7.25 -11.89
N ALA A 75 12.10 -8.30 -12.45
CA ALA A 75 11.36 -9.48 -12.91
C ALA A 75 12.26 -10.73 -12.90
N ILE A 76 11.65 -11.89 -12.60
CA ILE A 76 12.25 -13.23 -12.75
C ILE A 76 11.27 -14.11 -13.50
N ALA A 77 11.79 -14.90 -14.44
CA ALA A 77 11.01 -15.83 -15.25
C ALA A 77 11.71 -17.19 -15.38
N GLY A 78 10.91 -18.23 -15.60
CA GLY A 78 11.38 -19.60 -15.70
C GLY A 78 11.81 -19.93 -17.12
N ALA A 79 13.12 -19.95 -17.36
CA ALA A 79 13.66 -20.33 -18.65
C ALA A 79 13.42 -21.82 -18.93
N ASN A 80 13.42 -22.20 -20.21
CA ASN A 80 13.32 -23.60 -20.60
C ASN A 80 14.47 -24.42 -19.96
N GLY A 81 14.10 -25.48 -19.23
CA GLY A 81 15.01 -26.30 -18.41
C GLY A 81 15.12 -25.81 -16.96
N SER A 82 16.28 -26.01 -16.34
CA SER A 82 16.60 -25.59 -14.96
C SER A 82 17.19 -24.17 -14.86
N GLY A 83 16.93 -23.32 -15.86
CA GLY A 83 17.48 -21.95 -15.92
C GLY A 83 16.47 -20.88 -15.51
N LEU A 84 16.96 -19.66 -15.29
CA LEU A 84 16.13 -18.49 -15.00
C LEU A 84 16.51 -17.34 -15.91
N ASP A 85 15.53 -16.54 -16.31
CA ASP A 85 15.77 -15.22 -16.89
C ASP A 85 15.45 -14.15 -15.84
N LEU A 86 16.32 -13.16 -15.71
CA LEU A 86 16.20 -12.08 -14.75
C LEU A 86 16.30 -10.75 -15.46
N ALA A 87 15.35 -9.86 -15.20
CA ALA A 87 15.41 -8.49 -15.68
C ALA A 87 15.90 -7.57 -14.57
N SER A 88 16.92 -6.79 -14.87
CA SER A 88 17.61 -5.91 -13.94
C SER A 88 17.78 -4.51 -14.52
N THR A 89 17.88 -3.48 -13.68
CA THR A 89 18.10 -2.09 -14.09
C THR A 89 19.19 -1.41 -13.27
N ASP A 90 19.97 -0.55 -13.92
CA ASP A 90 20.92 0.38 -13.28
C ASP A 90 20.30 1.79 -13.07
N GLY A 91 19.00 1.93 -13.36
CA GLY A 91 18.26 3.20 -13.35
C GLY A 91 18.03 3.74 -14.77
N LYS A 92 19.02 3.67 -15.66
CA LYS A 92 18.94 4.19 -17.03
C LYS A 92 18.75 3.07 -18.06
N ASN A 93 19.52 2.01 -17.91
CA ASN A 93 19.52 0.84 -18.77
C ASN A 93 18.93 -0.36 -18.04
N ALA A 94 18.29 -1.23 -18.80
CA ALA A 94 17.81 -2.51 -18.34
C ALA A 94 18.54 -3.64 -19.07
N THR A 95 18.82 -4.71 -18.33
CA THR A 95 19.51 -5.90 -18.84
C THR A 95 18.72 -7.13 -18.42
N ILE A 96 18.47 -8.02 -19.38
CA ILE A 96 17.97 -9.37 -19.10
C ILE A 96 19.16 -10.33 -19.15
N GLN A 97 19.37 -11.05 -18.05
CA GLN A 97 20.42 -12.06 -17.90
C GLN A 97 19.79 -13.44 -17.71
N ARG A 98 20.39 -14.46 -18.30
CA ARG A 98 20.03 -15.85 -18.08
C ARG A 98 20.99 -16.50 -17.11
N TYR A 99 20.45 -17.05 -16.03
CA TYR A 99 21.16 -17.95 -15.14
C TYR A 99 21.08 -19.38 -15.69
N ARG A 100 22.24 -19.97 -15.97
CA ARG A 100 22.38 -21.39 -16.32
C ARG A 100 23.80 -21.86 -15.97
N ASN A 101 23.92 -23.10 -15.50
CA ASN A 101 25.22 -23.72 -15.17
C ASN A 101 26.07 -22.86 -14.22
N GLY A 102 25.46 -22.25 -13.21
CA GLY A 102 26.18 -21.48 -12.19
C GLY A 102 26.57 -20.05 -12.58
N SER A 103 26.13 -19.54 -13.73
CA SER A 103 26.48 -18.17 -14.16
C SER A 103 25.34 -17.43 -14.85
N LEU A 104 25.32 -16.12 -14.67
CA LEU A 104 24.46 -15.16 -15.37
C LEU A 104 25.13 -14.69 -16.66
N THR A 105 24.42 -14.80 -17.77
CA THR A 105 24.88 -14.32 -19.08
C THR A 105 23.88 -13.34 -19.67
N THR A 106 24.35 -12.21 -20.20
CA THR A 106 23.46 -11.19 -20.78
C THR A 106 22.80 -11.73 -22.06
N VAL A 107 21.46 -11.70 -22.09
CA VAL A 107 20.63 -12.15 -23.21
C VAL A 107 20.01 -10.98 -23.96
N ALA A 108 19.62 -9.93 -23.24
CA ALA A 108 19.09 -8.72 -23.86
C ALA A 108 19.44 -7.45 -23.05
N THR A 109 19.43 -6.34 -23.75
CA THR A 109 19.64 -4.98 -23.22
C THR A 109 18.58 -4.06 -23.80
N GLY A 110 18.27 -2.99 -23.07
CA GLY A 110 17.27 -2.02 -23.47
C GLY A 110 17.24 -0.83 -22.51
N ARG A 111 16.30 0.08 -22.73
CA ARG A 111 16.09 1.22 -21.83
C ARG A 111 15.28 0.78 -20.60
N SER A 112 15.61 1.36 -19.45
CA SER A 112 14.81 1.20 -18.24
C SER A 112 13.36 1.62 -18.50
N GLY A 113 12.38 0.87 -17.97
CA GLY A 113 10.95 1.07 -18.21
C GLY A 113 10.43 0.64 -19.59
N ARG A 114 11.29 0.20 -20.52
CA ARG A 114 10.89 -0.32 -21.84
C ARG A 114 11.20 -1.80 -22.03
N LEU A 115 12.33 -2.28 -21.50
CA LEU A 115 12.67 -3.70 -21.55
C LEU A 115 11.83 -4.47 -20.53
N GLN A 116 11.08 -5.47 -20.98
CA GLN A 116 10.21 -6.27 -20.13
C GLN A 116 10.43 -7.77 -20.34
N LEU A 117 10.22 -8.53 -19.27
CA LEU A 117 10.34 -9.98 -19.23
C LEU A 117 9.01 -10.55 -18.71
N PHE A 118 8.44 -11.51 -19.45
CA PHE A 118 7.19 -12.18 -19.10
C PHE A 118 7.33 -13.69 -19.21
N ASN A 119 6.66 -14.41 -18.31
CA ASN A 119 6.57 -15.86 -18.36
C ASN A 119 5.52 -16.29 -19.41
N LEU A 120 5.86 -17.26 -20.26
CA LEU A 120 4.96 -17.92 -21.20
C LEU A 120 4.72 -19.37 -20.77
N THR A 121 3.72 -20.02 -21.38
CA THR A 121 3.53 -21.47 -21.25
C THR A 121 4.70 -22.26 -21.84
N GLN A 122 4.84 -23.51 -21.41
CA GLN A 122 5.88 -24.44 -21.86
C GLN A 122 7.32 -23.98 -21.51
N HIS A 123 7.48 -23.33 -20.35
CA HIS A 123 8.78 -22.86 -19.85
C HIS A 123 9.50 -21.97 -20.86
N ARG A 124 8.76 -21.02 -21.45
CA ARG A 124 9.31 -20.04 -22.37
C ARG A 124 9.15 -18.66 -21.77
N ASP A 125 10.00 -17.74 -22.21
CA ASP A 125 9.95 -16.35 -21.75
C ASP A 125 9.77 -15.41 -22.93
N ALA A 126 8.98 -14.35 -22.75
CA ALA A 126 8.90 -13.25 -23.71
C ALA A 126 9.79 -12.10 -23.27
N ILE A 127 10.66 -11.66 -24.18
CA ILE A 127 11.47 -10.45 -24.05
C ILE A 127 10.86 -9.38 -24.94
N VAL A 128 10.35 -8.32 -24.33
CA VAL A 128 9.66 -7.23 -25.03
C VAL A 128 10.51 -5.95 -24.98
N GLY A 129 10.66 -5.26 -26.10
CA GLY A 129 11.29 -3.93 -26.13
C GLY A 129 12.82 -3.92 -26.02
N ALA A 130 13.50 -5.03 -26.34
CA ALA A 130 14.96 -5.08 -26.39
C ALA A 130 15.55 -4.30 -27.57
N THR A 131 16.62 -3.55 -27.31
CA THR A 131 17.40 -2.83 -28.34
C THR A 131 18.65 -3.59 -28.76
N GLY A 132 19.18 -4.45 -27.89
CA GLY A 132 20.27 -5.38 -28.21
C GLY A 132 19.97 -6.74 -27.61
N SER A 133 20.11 -7.84 -28.35
CA SER A 133 19.77 -9.16 -27.81
C SER A 133 20.45 -10.33 -28.53
N ARG A 134 20.90 -11.35 -27.79
CA ARG A 134 21.53 -12.59 -28.29
C ARG A 134 20.57 -13.76 -28.30
N ALA A 135 20.38 -14.45 -29.44
CA ALA A 135 19.42 -15.55 -29.53
C ALA A 135 19.72 -16.64 -28.48
N VAL A 136 18.71 -16.98 -27.68
CA VAL A 136 18.80 -18.01 -26.65
C VAL A 136 17.55 -18.88 -26.71
N SER A 137 17.72 -20.20 -26.60
CA SER A 137 16.62 -21.16 -26.67
C SER A 137 15.56 -20.90 -25.60
N GLY A 138 14.29 -21.15 -25.94
CA GLY A 138 13.19 -20.92 -25.00
C GLY A 138 12.77 -19.47 -24.81
N THR A 139 13.40 -18.49 -25.49
CA THR A 139 12.91 -17.10 -25.49
C THR A 139 12.06 -16.80 -26.73
N LEU A 140 11.09 -15.90 -26.59
CA LEU A 140 10.38 -15.24 -27.68
C LEU A 140 10.73 -13.75 -27.62
N ARG A 141 11.20 -13.20 -28.73
CA ARG A 141 11.50 -11.76 -28.82
C ARG A 141 10.35 -11.05 -29.45
N ILE A 142 9.97 -9.93 -28.85
CA ILE A 142 8.86 -9.13 -29.33
C ILE A 142 9.31 -7.67 -29.40
N ALA A 143 9.30 -7.13 -30.61
CA ALA A 143 9.57 -5.72 -30.81
C ALA A 143 8.39 -4.89 -30.27
N SER A 144 8.71 -3.87 -29.48
CA SER A 144 7.74 -2.87 -29.03
C SER A 144 8.48 -1.57 -28.77
N ASP A 145 7.91 -0.46 -29.25
CA ASP A 145 8.38 0.90 -29.00
C ASP A 145 7.89 1.46 -27.65
N ARG A 146 6.95 0.77 -27.02
CA ARG A 146 6.29 1.16 -25.77
C ARG A 146 6.27 0.02 -24.76
N ARG A 147 5.98 0.38 -23.52
CA ARG A 147 5.72 -0.57 -22.45
C ARG A 147 4.38 -1.24 -22.71
N VAL A 148 4.33 -2.57 -22.59
CA VAL A 148 3.09 -3.35 -22.68
C VAL A 148 2.62 -3.73 -21.29
N THR A 149 1.31 -3.90 -21.12
CA THR A 149 0.69 -4.35 -19.86
C THR A 149 0.97 -5.84 -19.64
N GLU A 150 0.75 -6.67 -20.66
CA GLU A 150 0.84 -8.13 -20.54
C GLU A 150 1.11 -8.79 -21.89
N VAL A 151 1.62 -10.02 -21.85
CA VAL A 151 1.77 -10.89 -23.02
C VAL A 151 0.88 -12.12 -22.84
N SER A 152 0.12 -12.48 -23.88
CA SER A 152 -0.65 -13.74 -23.84
C SER A 152 0.26 -14.94 -23.55
N ARG A 153 -0.27 -15.95 -22.86
CA ARG A 153 0.48 -17.14 -22.42
C ARG A 153 1.27 -17.85 -23.54
N LYS A 154 0.84 -17.77 -24.80
CA LYS A 154 1.55 -18.36 -25.96
C LYS A 154 2.46 -17.37 -26.70
N GLY A 155 2.49 -16.11 -26.30
CA GLY A 155 3.33 -15.07 -26.91
C GLY A 155 2.79 -14.47 -28.20
N ASN A 156 1.53 -14.70 -28.56
CA ASN A 156 0.97 -14.30 -29.85
C ASN A 156 0.28 -12.93 -29.84
N LEU A 157 -0.03 -12.42 -28.65
CA LEU A 157 -0.78 -11.20 -28.41
C LEU A 157 -0.10 -10.36 -27.31
N LEU A 158 -0.07 -9.05 -27.51
CA LEU A 158 0.36 -8.04 -26.55
C LEU A 158 -0.85 -7.22 -26.10
N VAL A 159 -1.01 -7.03 -24.81
CA VAL A 159 -1.98 -6.08 -24.26
C VAL A 159 -1.24 -4.76 -24.06
N ASN A 160 -1.59 -3.74 -24.85
CA ASN A 160 -0.95 -2.43 -24.77
C ASN A 160 -1.57 -1.54 -23.68
N GLY A 161 -2.82 -1.81 -23.33
CA GLY A 161 -3.54 -1.04 -22.33
C GLY A 161 -4.91 -1.62 -22.07
N ILE A 162 -5.39 -1.41 -20.85
CA ILE A 162 -6.72 -1.76 -20.40
C ILE A 162 -7.32 -0.47 -19.83
N VAL A 163 -8.45 -0.06 -20.39
CA VAL A 163 -9.17 1.14 -19.94
C VAL A 163 -10.55 0.71 -19.49
N THR A 164 -10.92 0.99 -18.25
CA THR A 164 -12.29 0.72 -17.79
C THR A 164 -13.26 1.62 -18.56
N LYS A 165 -14.47 1.13 -18.83
CA LYS A 165 -15.48 1.92 -19.53
C LYS A 165 -15.86 3.16 -18.71
N GLN A 166 -15.77 3.07 -17.38
CA GLN A 166 -15.90 4.20 -16.48
C GLN A 166 -14.81 5.25 -16.71
N ALA A 167 -13.53 4.86 -16.78
CA ALA A 167 -12.45 5.79 -17.05
C ALA A 167 -12.56 6.44 -18.44
N ALA A 168 -12.90 5.66 -19.48
CA ALA A 168 -13.14 6.20 -20.81
C ALA A 168 -14.30 7.21 -20.84
N ALA A 169 -15.42 6.87 -20.19
CA ALA A 169 -16.58 7.76 -20.09
C ALA A 169 -16.28 9.02 -19.29
N SER A 170 -15.47 8.94 -18.22
CA SER A 170 -15.04 10.11 -17.45
C SER A 170 -14.11 11.03 -18.24
N ILE A 171 -13.31 10.49 -19.16
CA ILE A 171 -12.48 11.32 -20.07
C ILE A 171 -13.38 12.04 -21.09
N GLU A 172 -14.38 11.37 -21.65
CA GLU A 172 -15.27 11.95 -22.67
C GLU A 172 -16.31 12.92 -22.09
N ALA A 173 -16.85 12.62 -20.90
CA ALA A 173 -17.92 13.38 -20.27
C ALA A 173 -17.44 14.34 -19.16
N GLY A 174 -16.15 14.34 -18.83
CA GLY A 174 -15.61 15.08 -17.68
C GLY A 174 -16.11 14.54 -16.33
N VAL A 175 -16.47 15.42 -15.40
CA VAL A 175 -16.87 15.11 -14.00
C VAL A 175 -18.30 14.52 -13.89
N ALA A 176 -18.78 13.84 -14.93
CA ALA A 176 -20.08 13.17 -14.88
C ALA A 176 -20.03 11.93 -13.99
N ARG A 177 -21.10 11.69 -13.20
CA ARG A 177 -21.20 10.49 -12.35
C ARG A 177 -21.04 9.22 -13.21
N PRO A 178 -20.16 8.27 -12.83
CA PRO A 178 -20.00 7.02 -13.55
C PRO A 178 -21.34 6.26 -13.61
N LYS A 179 -21.72 5.79 -14.79
CA LYS A 179 -22.94 4.99 -14.95
C LYS A 179 -22.70 3.61 -14.35
N ALA A 180 -23.60 3.14 -13.48
CA ALA A 180 -23.53 1.79 -12.91
C ALA A 180 -23.45 0.69 -14.00
N ALA A 181 -24.07 0.92 -15.17
CA ALA A 181 -24.02 0.02 -16.32
C ALA A 181 -22.62 -0.12 -16.96
N ASP A 182 -21.69 0.77 -16.63
CA ASP A 182 -20.30 0.75 -17.11
C ASP A 182 -19.35 0.09 -16.10
N ALA A 183 -19.84 -0.22 -14.89
CA ALA A 183 -19.10 -0.99 -13.92
C ALA A 183 -18.71 -2.37 -14.46
N ASN A 184 -17.53 -2.83 -14.08
CA ASN A 184 -16.95 -4.12 -14.45
C ASN A 184 -16.70 -4.30 -15.96
N LYS A 185 -16.82 -3.26 -16.79
CA LYS A 185 -16.50 -3.32 -18.22
C LYS A 185 -15.16 -2.64 -18.47
N ALA A 186 -14.26 -3.31 -19.18
CA ALA A 186 -12.99 -2.74 -19.61
C ALA A 186 -12.73 -3.04 -21.08
N THR A 187 -12.14 -2.07 -21.78
CA THR A 187 -11.66 -2.25 -23.15
C THR A 187 -10.17 -2.56 -23.09
N ALA A 188 -9.79 -3.76 -23.51
CA ALA A 188 -8.40 -4.15 -23.68
C ALA A 188 -7.99 -3.91 -25.14
N THR A 189 -6.92 -3.14 -25.35
CA THR A 189 -6.31 -2.99 -26.67
C THR A 189 -5.21 -4.02 -26.84
N VAL A 190 -5.39 -4.89 -27.82
CA VAL A 190 -4.53 -6.04 -28.07
C VAL A 190 -3.88 -5.92 -29.44
N VAL A 191 -2.61 -6.29 -29.53
CA VAL A 191 -1.84 -6.31 -30.78
C VAL A 191 -1.33 -7.72 -31.04
N THR A 192 -1.57 -8.23 -32.23
CA THR A 192 -0.99 -9.51 -32.67
C THR A 192 0.51 -9.34 -32.93
N VAL A 193 1.32 -10.21 -32.34
CA VAL A 193 2.79 -10.12 -32.42
C VAL A 193 3.29 -10.32 -33.85
N HIS A 194 2.72 -11.26 -34.58
CA HIS A 194 3.18 -11.62 -35.93
C HIS A 194 2.70 -10.67 -37.02
N SER A 195 1.44 -10.22 -36.95
CA SER A 195 0.84 -9.39 -38.02
C SER A 195 0.74 -7.91 -37.68
N GLY A 196 1.03 -7.51 -36.43
CA GLY A 196 0.88 -6.12 -35.97
C GLY A 196 -0.57 -5.61 -35.91
N ARG A 197 -1.56 -6.43 -36.32
CA ARG A 197 -2.97 -6.07 -36.30
C ARG A 197 -3.41 -5.76 -34.87
N ARG A 198 -4.08 -4.61 -34.74
CA ARG A 198 -4.65 -4.14 -33.47
C ARG A 198 -6.14 -4.48 -33.43
N SER A 199 -6.60 -4.87 -32.26
CA SER A 199 -8.02 -5.05 -31.96
C SER A 199 -8.31 -4.52 -30.58
N ALA A 200 -9.53 -4.01 -30.37
CA ALA A 200 -10.03 -3.64 -29.07
C ALA A 200 -11.13 -4.64 -28.70
N LEU A 201 -11.01 -5.26 -27.53
CA LEU A 201 -12.02 -6.16 -27.00
C LEU A 201 -12.60 -5.58 -25.73
N GLN A 202 -13.93 -5.60 -25.62
CA GLN A 202 -14.59 -5.32 -24.36
C GLN A 202 -14.66 -6.60 -23.53
N VAL A 203 -14.13 -6.51 -22.32
CA VAL A 203 -14.14 -7.58 -21.33
C VAL A 203 -15.07 -7.14 -20.20
N ALA A 204 -16.00 -8.00 -19.83
CA ALA A 204 -16.78 -7.84 -18.61
C ALA A 204 -16.13 -8.70 -17.52
N ALA A 205 -15.69 -8.09 -16.42
CA ALA A 205 -15.25 -8.81 -15.24
C ALA A 205 -16.49 -9.51 -14.63
N GLN A 206 -16.46 -10.83 -14.54
CA GLN A 206 -17.51 -11.62 -13.91
C GLN A 206 -17.17 -11.88 -12.45
N GLY A 207 -17.78 -11.12 -11.54
CA GLY A 207 -17.66 -11.31 -10.10
C GLY A 207 -16.26 -11.06 -9.55
N GLY A 208 -16.15 -10.37 -8.42
CA GLY A 208 -14.90 -10.44 -7.66
C GLY A 208 -14.70 -11.91 -7.27
N THR A 209 -13.52 -12.48 -7.54
CA THR A 209 -13.05 -13.64 -6.77
C THR A 209 -13.19 -13.24 -5.30
N ARG A 210 -14.07 -13.93 -4.57
CA ARG A 210 -14.02 -13.86 -3.11
C ARG A 210 -12.62 -14.28 -2.72
N PHE A 211 -11.89 -13.42 -2.00
CA PHE A 211 -10.66 -13.85 -1.36
C PHE A 211 -11.06 -14.97 -0.37
N ASP A 212 -10.63 -16.20 -0.63
CA ASP A 212 -10.93 -17.38 0.21
C ASP A 212 -10.30 -17.31 1.62
N ALA A 213 -9.60 -16.21 1.95
CA ALA A 213 -9.13 -15.93 3.31
C ALA A 213 -10.26 -15.90 4.34
N ALA A 214 -11.49 -15.56 3.94
CA ALA A 214 -12.66 -15.59 4.83
C ALA A 214 -13.25 -17.00 5.03
N ALA A 215 -12.95 -17.98 4.16
CA ALA A 215 -13.57 -19.30 4.19
C ALA A 215 -12.90 -20.29 5.17
N HIS A 216 -11.68 -20.00 5.64
CA HIS A 216 -10.95 -20.87 6.57
C HIS A 216 -11.12 -20.51 8.05
N LEU A 217 -11.85 -19.44 8.40
CA LEU A 217 -12.16 -19.09 9.78
C LEU A 217 -13.19 -20.03 10.46
N SER A 218 -13.76 -20.99 9.72
CA SER A 218 -14.68 -22.00 10.26
C SER A 218 -14.06 -23.38 10.47
N GLN A 219 -12.75 -23.56 10.26
CA GLN A 219 -12.07 -24.80 10.63
C GLN A 219 -11.37 -24.62 11.96
N THR A 220 -11.92 -25.25 13.00
CA THR A 220 -11.27 -25.52 14.27
C THR A 220 -9.98 -26.33 14.01
N VAL A 221 -8.87 -25.63 13.80
CA VAL A 221 -7.54 -26.24 13.84
C VAL A 221 -7.23 -26.55 15.30
N GLN A 222 -7.50 -27.78 15.73
CA GLN A 222 -6.92 -28.32 16.94
C GLN A 222 -5.42 -28.52 16.71
N ALA A 223 -4.63 -27.50 17.02
CA ALA A 223 -3.19 -27.66 17.17
C ALA A 223 -2.91 -28.47 18.46
N PRO A 224 -2.12 -29.55 18.39
CA PRO A 224 -1.76 -30.31 19.58
C PRO A 224 -0.73 -29.53 20.42
N GLY A 225 -1.09 -29.25 21.67
CA GLY A 225 -0.15 -29.21 22.78
C GLY A 225 0.61 -27.91 23.05
N ARG A 226 -0.08 -26.91 23.63
CA ARG A 226 0.28 -26.31 24.94
C ARG A 226 -0.90 -25.46 25.40
N LYS A 227 -1.76 -26.04 26.25
CA LYS A 227 -2.75 -25.27 27.01
C LYS A 227 -2.00 -24.49 28.09
N THR A 228 -1.36 -23.38 27.73
CA THR A 228 -1.36 -22.23 28.63
C THR A 228 -2.72 -21.59 28.43
N THR A 229 -3.68 -22.02 29.23
CA THR A 229 -4.82 -21.17 29.58
C THR A 229 -4.23 -19.95 30.28
N MET A 230 -3.79 -18.94 29.52
CA MET A 230 -3.93 -17.57 29.97
C MET A 230 -5.44 -17.32 29.96
N GLN A 231 -6.05 -17.65 31.09
CA GLN A 231 -7.24 -16.92 31.50
C GLN A 231 -6.78 -15.46 31.56
N PRO A 232 -7.35 -14.53 30.76
CA PRO A 232 -7.04 -13.13 30.97
C PRO A 232 -7.51 -12.83 32.39
N ALA A 233 -6.56 -12.60 33.29
CA ALA A 233 -6.86 -11.84 34.48
C ALA A 233 -7.31 -10.48 33.94
N ASP A 234 -8.60 -10.19 34.08
CA ASP A 234 -9.22 -8.89 33.79
C ASP A 234 -8.99 -8.34 32.37
N ALA A 235 -9.48 -9.04 31.32
CA ALA A 235 -9.62 -8.40 30.01
C ALA A 235 -10.71 -7.31 30.08
N SER A 236 -10.32 -6.10 30.44
CA SER A 236 -11.13 -4.89 30.29
C SER A 236 -11.52 -4.71 28.81
N THR A 237 -12.64 -4.03 28.56
CA THR A 237 -13.08 -3.71 27.19
C THR A 237 -12.18 -2.61 26.61
N PRO A 238 -11.66 -2.73 25.37
CA PRO A 238 -10.93 -1.66 24.72
C PRO A 238 -11.74 -0.36 24.70
N THR A 239 -11.08 0.76 25.01
CA THR A 239 -11.71 2.10 25.03
C THR A 239 -11.58 2.83 23.70
N CYS A 240 -10.61 2.48 22.86
CA CYS A 240 -10.50 3.11 21.55
C CYS A 240 -11.56 2.60 20.58
N VAL A 241 -12.23 3.52 19.88
CA VAL A 241 -13.49 3.25 19.16
C VAL A 241 -13.31 2.47 17.85
N VAL A 242 -12.11 2.52 17.25
CA VAL A 242 -11.79 1.73 16.04
C VAL A 242 -10.87 0.57 16.44
N PRO A 243 -11.35 -0.69 16.42
CA PRO A 243 -10.56 -1.81 16.91
C PRO A 243 -9.27 -2.01 16.11
N ARG A 244 -8.22 -2.45 16.81
CA ARG A 244 -7.03 -3.03 16.16
C ARG A 244 -7.35 -4.40 15.56
N ASP A 245 -6.63 -4.76 14.50
CA ASP A 245 -6.73 -6.04 13.78
C ASP A 245 -8.11 -6.33 13.15
N ASP A 246 -8.96 -5.32 13.00
CA ASP A 246 -10.22 -5.46 12.27
C ASP A 246 -9.96 -5.40 10.76
N VAL A 247 -10.14 -6.54 10.09
CA VAL A 247 -9.98 -6.69 8.63
C VAL A 247 -10.93 -5.82 7.81
N HIS A 248 -12.00 -5.31 8.42
CA HIS A 248 -12.93 -4.37 7.81
C HIS A 248 -12.59 -2.91 8.12
N ARG A 249 -11.62 -2.63 9.00
CA ARG A 249 -11.21 -1.27 9.36
C ARG A 249 -9.72 -1.08 9.10
N GLN A 250 -9.30 -1.34 7.87
CA GLN A 250 -7.91 -1.18 7.44
C GLN A 250 -7.70 0.21 6.83
N ALA A 251 -6.60 0.86 7.20
CA ALA A 251 -6.19 2.16 6.72
C ALA A 251 -5.29 2.03 5.49
N LEU A 252 -5.51 2.86 4.47
CA LEU A 252 -4.59 2.96 3.33
C LEU A 252 -3.38 3.79 3.74
N GLN A 253 -2.17 3.23 3.62
CA GLN A 253 -0.95 4.01 3.81
C GLN A 253 -0.72 4.94 2.61
N PRO A 254 -0.82 6.27 2.76
CA PRO A 254 -0.58 7.19 1.65
C PRO A 254 0.90 7.25 1.28
N SER A 255 1.17 7.68 0.05
CA SER A 255 2.50 8.18 -0.35
C SER A 255 2.63 9.67 0.01
N THR A 256 3.86 10.17 0.13
CA THR A 256 4.13 11.59 0.41
C THR A 256 3.39 12.55 -0.55
N ASN A 257 3.37 12.24 -1.85
CA ASN A 257 2.66 13.07 -2.83
C ASN A 257 1.15 13.10 -2.62
N MET A 258 0.56 12.01 -2.10
CA MET A 258 -0.87 11.98 -1.76
C MET A 258 -1.15 12.87 -0.56
N VAL A 259 -0.25 12.87 0.44
CA VAL A 259 -0.37 13.72 1.63
C VAL A 259 -0.21 15.20 1.27
N GLU A 260 0.83 15.55 0.51
CA GLU A 260 1.03 16.93 0.03
C GLU A 260 -0.17 17.43 -0.75
N TRP A 261 -0.69 16.63 -1.68
CA TRP A 261 -1.91 16.96 -2.41
C TRP A 261 -3.10 17.14 -1.46
N ALA A 262 -3.35 16.21 -0.53
CA ALA A 262 -4.51 16.31 0.35
C ALA A 262 -4.44 17.51 1.30
N VAL A 263 -3.25 17.84 1.82
CA VAL A 263 -3.04 19.05 2.63
C VAL A 263 -3.29 20.30 1.80
N ASP A 264 -2.70 20.40 0.60
CA ASP A 264 -2.89 21.56 -0.28
C ASP A 264 -4.38 21.76 -0.61
N GLN A 265 -5.11 20.69 -0.90
CA GLN A 265 -6.56 20.79 -1.12
C GLN A 265 -7.32 21.15 0.16
N ALA A 266 -6.96 20.57 1.31
CA ALA A 266 -7.66 20.81 2.58
C ALA A 266 -7.55 22.26 3.05
N VAL A 267 -6.36 22.87 2.97
CA VAL A 267 -6.15 24.26 3.43
C VAL A 267 -6.92 25.28 2.59
N HIS A 268 -7.25 24.94 1.34
CA HIS A 268 -8.12 25.75 0.47
C HIS A 268 -9.60 25.39 0.57
N GLY A 269 -9.96 24.33 1.32
CA GLY A 269 -11.32 23.81 1.36
C GLY A 269 -11.74 23.07 0.09
N ASP A 270 -10.78 22.69 -0.75
CA ASP A 270 -10.98 22.10 -2.08
C ASP A 270 -10.88 20.56 -2.08
N LEU A 271 -10.75 19.92 -0.92
CA LEU A 271 -10.67 18.45 -0.76
C LEU A 271 -12.03 17.76 -1.00
N THR A 272 -12.57 17.99 -2.19
CA THR A 272 -13.93 17.66 -2.66
C THR A 272 -14.03 16.28 -3.31
N ILE A 273 -12.95 15.48 -3.24
CA ILE A 273 -12.99 14.08 -3.66
C ILE A 273 -14.10 13.34 -2.90
N THR A 274 -14.84 12.51 -3.62
CA THR A 274 -15.91 11.69 -3.03
C THR A 274 -15.41 10.26 -2.89
N ARG A 275 -15.42 9.75 -1.66
CA ARG A 275 -15.26 8.33 -1.37
C ARG A 275 -16.56 7.61 -1.72
N PRO A 276 -16.50 6.56 -2.56
CA PRO A 276 -17.70 5.75 -2.82
C PRO A 276 -18.16 5.07 -1.54
N SER A 277 -19.40 4.61 -1.51
CA SER A 277 -19.85 3.73 -0.43
C SER A 277 -18.96 2.50 -0.35
N ASN A 278 -18.67 2.07 0.88
CA ASN A 278 -17.78 0.97 1.20
C ASN A 278 -16.34 1.18 0.72
N PHE A 279 -15.87 2.43 0.71
CA PHE A 279 -14.46 2.75 0.44
C PHE A 279 -13.56 2.00 1.43
N LEU A 280 -12.51 1.35 0.90
CA LEU A 280 -11.60 0.45 1.65
C LEU A 280 -12.30 -0.70 2.39
N ALA A 281 -13.49 -1.10 1.95
CA ALA A 281 -14.28 -2.16 2.57
C ALA A 281 -14.69 -1.89 4.03
N THR A 282 -14.79 -0.60 4.39
CA THR A 282 -15.16 -0.15 5.75
C THR A 282 -16.63 -0.32 6.10
N GLY A 283 -17.51 -0.56 5.13
CA GLY A 283 -18.95 -0.60 5.34
C GLY A 283 -19.61 0.78 5.44
N GLU A 284 -18.83 1.86 5.33
CA GLU A 284 -19.36 3.22 5.43
C GLU A 284 -20.18 3.65 4.20
N SER A 285 -21.07 4.60 4.42
CA SER A 285 -21.76 5.31 3.33
C SER A 285 -20.76 6.14 2.50
N SER A 286 -21.16 6.61 1.31
CA SER A 286 -20.31 7.52 0.54
C SER A 286 -20.17 8.86 1.26
N TYR A 287 -18.96 9.41 1.32
CA TYR A 287 -18.69 10.72 1.92
C TYR A 287 -17.62 11.47 1.13
N SER A 288 -17.46 12.76 1.40
CA SER A 288 -16.28 13.52 0.99
C SER A 288 -15.54 13.97 2.24
N PRO A 289 -14.21 13.82 2.35
CA PRO A 289 -13.44 14.23 3.53
C PRO A 289 -13.77 15.66 3.98
N GLN A 290 -13.79 16.62 3.05
CA GLN A 290 -14.07 18.02 3.40
C GLN A 290 -15.53 18.30 3.73
N GLN A 291 -16.47 17.50 3.23
CA GLN A 291 -17.88 17.65 3.64
C GLN A 291 -18.15 17.04 5.00
N MET A 292 -17.48 15.93 5.31
CA MET A 292 -17.54 15.27 6.61
C MET A 292 -16.84 16.14 7.67
N PHE A 293 -15.70 16.73 7.32
CA PHE A 293 -14.95 17.65 8.18
C PHE A 293 -14.85 19.03 7.49
N PRO A 294 -15.90 19.88 7.59
CA PRO A 294 -15.93 21.19 6.93
C PRO A 294 -14.81 22.14 7.42
N PRO A 295 -14.27 23.02 6.56
CA PRO A 295 -13.32 24.04 6.99
C PRO A 295 -13.91 24.94 8.08
N VAL A 296 -13.08 25.29 9.06
CA VAL A 296 -13.43 26.25 10.11
C VAL A 296 -12.93 27.63 9.72
N SER A 297 -13.72 28.67 9.96
CA SER A 297 -13.29 30.06 9.75
C SER A 297 -12.09 30.40 10.64
N ILE A 298 -11.09 31.08 10.08
CA ILE A 298 -9.86 31.44 10.79
C ILE A 298 -9.99 32.89 11.30
N ASP A 299 -9.92 33.08 12.61
CA ASP A 299 -10.00 34.41 13.21
C ASP A 299 -8.74 35.24 12.89
N GLY A 300 -8.92 36.54 12.66
CA GLY A 300 -7.84 37.44 12.26
C GLY A 300 -7.38 37.28 10.80
N ALA A 301 -8.01 36.39 10.02
CA ALA A 301 -7.67 36.17 8.63
C ALA A 301 -7.88 37.40 7.74
N SER A 302 -6.83 37.76 7.01
CA SER A 302 -6.96 38.65 5.86
C SER A 302 -7.78 37.97 4.75
N ALA A 303 -8.41 38.76 3.87
CA ALA A 303 -9.27 38.21 2.82
C ALA A 303 -8.51 37.21 1.94
N GLY A 304 -9.01 35.97 1.86
CA GLY A 304 -8.38 34.88 1.11
C GLY A 304 -7.20 34.19 1.81
N ALA A 305 -6.92 34.50 3.09
CA ALA A 305 -5.91 33.78 3.85
C ALA A 305 -6.36 32.34 4.14
N THR A 306 -5.43 31.42 3.97
CA THR A 306 -5.55 30.01 4.32
C THR A 306 -4.45 29.63 5.31
N VAL A 307 -4.60 28.47 5.97
CA VAL A 307 -3.50 27.89 6.74
C VAL A 307 -2.36 27.54 5.77
N PRO A 308 -1.11 27.97 6.00
CA PRO A 308 -0.02 27.57 5.12
C PRO A 308 0.16 26.05 5.18
N ALA A 309 0.13 25.39 4.02
CA ALA A 309 0.23 23.93 3.90
C ALA A 309 1.47 23.37 4.62
N GLN A 310 2.55 24.15 4.70
CA GLN A 310 3.80 23.80 5.38
C GLN A 310 3.63 23.64 6.89
N VAL A 311 2.71 24.39 7.52
CA VAL A 311 2.37 24.22 8.95
C VAL A 311 1.79 22.83 9.15
N VAL A 312 0.77 22.48 8.35
CA VAL A 312 0.09 21.19 8.44
C VAL A 312 1.06 20.05 8.12
N LEU A 313 1.84 20.14 7.04
CA LEU A 313 2.84 19.13 6.69
C LEU A 313 3.90 18.95 7.79
N GLY A 314 4.33 20.03 8.43
CA GLY A 314 5.25 19.98 9.57
C GLY A 314 4.66 19.24 10.77
N ILE A 315 3.39 19.49 11.09
CA ILE A 315 2.66 18.77 12.14
C ILE A 315 2.59 17.28 11.79
N LEU A 316 2.06 16.92 10.62
CA LEU A 316 1.89 15.52 10.21
C LEU A 316 3.22 14.75 10.19
N ALA A 317 4.32 15.42 9.81
CA ALA A 317 5.65 14.84 9.88
C ALA A 317 6.09 14.54 11.32
N GLN A 318 5.80 15.46 12.25
CA GLN A 318 6.13 15.29 13.67
C GLN A 318 5.23 14.27 14.37
N GLU A 319 3.95 14.23 14.04
CA GLU A 319 2.97 13.32 14.66
C GLU A 319 3.25 11.87 14.29
N THR A 320 3.46 11.58 13.00
CA THR A 320 3.48 10.19 12.51
C THR A 320 4.52 9.90 11.45
N ASN A 321 5.32 10.89 11.04
CA ASN A 321 6.13 10.79 9.82
C ASN A 321 5.27 10.43 8.58
N LEU A 322 4.09 11.06 8.47
CA LEU A 322 3.12 10.90 7.38
C LEU A 322 2.49 9.50 7.28
N GLN A 323 2.39 8.78 8.40
CA GLN A 323 1.82 7.44 8.47
C GLN A 323 0.35 7.47 8.88
N GLU A 324 -0.52 6.94 8.03
CA GLU A 324 -1.95 6.75 8.35
C GLU A 324 -2.20 5.32 8.86
N ALA A 325 -1.50 4.35 8.28
CA ALA A 325 -1.57 2.96 8.69
C ALA A 325 -0.37 2.61 9.57
N SER A 326 -0.43 1.44 10.19
CA SER A 326 0.66 0.82 10.93
C SER A 326 1.98 0.94 10.17
N TRP A 327 3.06 1.21 10.88
CA TRP A 327 4.44 1.26 10.39
C TRP A 327 4.93 0.02 9.62
N HIS A 328 4.15 -1.06 9.61
CA HIS A 328 4.37 -2.24 8.77
C HIS A 328 3.76 -2.15 7.35
N ALA A 329 2.90 -1.18 7.09
CA ALA A 329 2.29 -0.96 5.78
C ALA A 329 3.18 -0.04 4.93
N VAL A 330 3.47 -0.46 3.70
CA VAL A 330 4.18 0.37 2.72
C VAL A 330 3.20 1.24 1.93
N HIS A 331 3.69 2.27 1.25
CA HIS A 331 2.83 3.17 0.46
C HIS A 331 1.96 2.40 -0.55
N GLY A 332 0.64 2.63 -0.47
CA GLY A 332 -0.35 1.98 -1.33
C GLY A 332 -0.93 0.67 -0.78
N ASP A 333 -0.34 0.11 0.27
CA ASP A 333 -0.90 -1.04 0.99
C ASP A 333 -1.88 -0.58 2.08
N ALA A 334 -2.76 -1.50 2.46
CA ALA A 334 -3.63 -1.33 3.61
C ALA A 334 -3.05 -2.04 4.83
N GLY A 335 -3.25 -1.47 6.02
CA GLY A 335 -2.88 -2.10 7.28
C GLY A 335 -3.79 -1.65 8.41
N ASN A 336 -3.51 -2.09 9.63
CA ASN A 336 -4.22 -1.55 10.79
C ASN A 336 -4.08 -0.02 10.84
N PRO A 337 -5.11 0.71 11.29
CA PRO A 337 -4.97 2.13 11.61
C PRO A 337 -3.76 2.38 12.50
N LEU A 338 -3.00 3.42 12.18
CA LEU A 338 -2.00 3.90 13.12
C LEU A 338 -2.72 4.44 14.35
N VAL A 339 -2.33 3.97 15.53
CA VAL A 339 -2.94 4.35 16.81
C VAL A 339 -1.86 4.48 17.86
N SER A 340 -1.95 5.50 18.72
CA SER A 340 -0.96 5.86 19.75
C SER A 340 -0.72 4.74 20.78
N ASP A 341 -1.49 4.67 21.86
CA ASP A 341 -1.35 3.66 22.92
C ASP A 341 -2.67 2.90 23.11
N TYR A 342 -2.98 2.01 22.17
CA TYR A 342 -4.23 1.25 22.18
C TYR A 342 -4.42 0.41 23.45
N TYR A 343 -3.34 -0.11 24.04
CA TYR A 343 -3.40 -1.03 25.19
C TYR A 343 -3.21 -0.35 26.54
N GLY A 344 -2.94 0.97 26.56
CA GLY A 344 -2.71 1.73 27.80
C GLY A 344 -1.46 1.27 28.54
N SER A 345 -0.37 1.07 27.81
CA SER A 345 0.94 0.68 28.34
C SER A 345 1.56 1.74 29.26
N ARG A 346 1.15 3.01 29.14
CA ARG A 346 1.71 4.10 29.95
C ARG A 346 1.10 4.14 31.35
N GLN A 347 1.96 4.05 32.37
CA GLN A 347 1.58 4.08 33.78
C GLN A 347 1.50 5.52 34.33
N ALA A 348 0.76 5.70 35.42
CA ALA A 348 0.56 7.02 36.05
C ALA A 348 1.86 7.69 36.53
N ASN A 349 2.90 6.91 36.80
CA ASN A 349 4.23 7.39 37.18
C ASN A 349 5.11 7.74 35.97
N GLY A 350 4.58 7.69 34.75
CA GLY A 350 5.30 7.97 33.50
C GLY A 350 6.12 6.80 32.95
N SER A 351 6.16 5.65 33.62
CA SER A 351 6.81 4.44 33.10
C SER A 351 5.93 3.74 32.06
N THR A 352 6.55 2.95 31.18
CA THR A 352 5.84 2.09 30.22
C THR A 352 5.90 0.65 30.71
N ASP A 353 4.75 0.01 30.83
CA ASP A 353 4.59 -1.42 31.08
C ASP A 353 3.89 -2.04 29.87
N ILE A 354 4.63 -2.81 29.08
CA ILE A 354 4.11 -3.50 27.89
C ILE A 354 3.59 -4.90 28.19
N ASP A 355 3.79 -5.40 29.42
CA ASP A 355 3.37 -6.72 29.86
C ASP A 355 1.94 -6.69 30.44
N THR A 356 1.43 -5.50 30.75
CA THR A 356 0.08 -5.28 31.29
C THR A 356 -0.76 -4.45 30.33
N ILE A 357 -2.02 -4.86 30.12
CA ILE A 357 -3.02 -4.08 29.36
C ILE A 357 -3.91 -3.33 30.35
N ASP A 358 -4.03 -2.01 30.18
CA ASP A 358 -4.92 -1.15 30.96
C ASP A 358 -5.66 -0.20 30.02
N TYR A 359 -6.77 -0.64 29.46
CA TYR A 359 -7.52 0.16 28.49
C TYR A 359 -8.07 1.49 29.06
N THR A 360 -8.11 1.67 30.38
CA THR A 360 -8.51 2.95 30.98
C THR A 360 -7.45 4.05 30.78
N LYS A 361 -6.22 3.65 30.46
CA LYS A 361 -5.10 4.53 30.14
C LYS A 361 -4.77 4.58 28.64
N SER A 362 -5.62 4.02 27.78
CA SER A 362 -5.37 4.06 26.35
C SER A 362 -5.34 5.49 25.81
N ASP A 363 -4.39 5.73 24.92
CA ASP A 363 -4.35 6.93 24.09
C ASP A 363 -4.87 6.56 22.69
N CYS A 364 -6.05 7.07 22.38
CA CYS A 364 -6.80 6.74 21.17
C CYS A 364 -6.56 7.76 20.04
N GLY A 365 -5.36 8.33 19.94
CA GLY A 365 -4.93 9.11 18.79
C GLY A 365 -4.79 8.26 17.53
N TYR A 366 -5.56 8.57 16.48
CA TYR A 366 -5.57 7.80 15.22
C TYR A 366 -4.97 8.55 14.03
N GLY A 367 -4.35 7.77 13.15
CA GLY A 367 -3.97 8.16 11.80
C GLY A 367 -2.91 9.26 11.74
N ILE A 368 -2.76 9.84 10.56
CA ILE A 368 -1.63 10.69 10.17
C ILE A 368 -1.46 11.96 11.01
N GLY A 369 -2.55 12.50 11.56
CA GLY A 369 -2.53 13.65 12.46
C GLY A 369 -2.80 13.32 13.92
N GLN A 370 -2.81 12.03 14.30
CA GLN A 370 -3.06 11.57 15.68
C GLN A 370 -4.31 12.20 16.34
N VAL A 371 -5.42 12.24 15.59
CA VAL A 371 -6.71 12.77 16.08
C VAL A 371 -7.19 11.92 17.27
N THR A 372 -7.27 12.54 18.45
CA THR A 372 -7.48 11.83 19.73
C THR A 372 -8.85 12.10 20.34
N THR A 373 -9.22 13.38 20.50
CA THR A 373 -10.51 13.77 21.09
C THR A 373 -11.66 13.20 20.26
N GLY A 374 -12.58 12.50 20.89
CA GLY A 374 -13.73 11.89 20.20
C GLY A 374 -13.46 10.49 19.65
N MET A 375 -12.25 9.95 19.83
CA MET A 375 -11.84 8.63 19.37
C MET A 375 -11.77 7.57 20.48
N SER A 376 -12.19 7.94 21.69
CA SER A 376 -12.40 7.04 22.83
C SER A 376 -13.90 6.86 23.11
N THR A 377 -14.29 5.70 23.65
CA THR A 377 -15.64 5.44 24.17
C THR A 377 -16.03 6.40 25.29
N ASN A 378 -15.05 7.07 25.93
CA ASN A 378 -15.27 8.07 26.96
C ASN A 378 -15.65 9.45 26.37
N ASP A 379 -15.40 9.69 25.08
CA ASP A 379 -15.62 10.97 24.40
C ASP A 379 -16.91 10.97 23.57
N ALA A 380 -17.98 10.41 24.14
CA ALA A 380 -19.24 10.24 23.41
C ALA A 380 -19.79 11.56 22.85
N GLY A 381 -20.15 11.56 21.57
CA GLY A 381 -20.86 12.67 20.91
C GLY A 381 -19.97 13.73 20.23
N VAL A 382 -18.64 13.60 20.27
CA VAL A 382 -17.73 14.48 19.50
C VAL A 382 -17.76 14.13 18.02
N TYR A 383 -17.65 12.83 17.70
CA TYR A 383 -17.75 12.30 16.35
C TYR A 383 -18.80 11.19 16.29
N THR A 384 -19.48 11.10 15.15
CA THR A 384 -20.29 9.96 14.78
C THR A 384 -19.41 8.74 14.50
N SER A 385 -19.99 7.54 14.54
CA SER A 385 -19.23 6.31 14.22
C SER A 385 -18.62 6.33 12.82
N ALA A 386 -19.30 6.93 11.84
CA ALA A 386 -18.80 7.07 10.48
C ALA A 386 -17.59 8.01 10.40
N GLU A 387 -17.63 9.12 11.13
CA GLU A 387 -16.51 10.06 11.23
C GLU A 387 -15.30 9.42 11.91
N GLN A 388 -15.52 8.70 13.02
CA GLN A 388 -14.45 7.97 13.72
C GLN A 388 -13.75 6.97 12.80
N VAL A 389 -14.52 6.20 12.03
CA VAL A 389 -13.95 5.26 11.06
C VAL A 389 -13.17 6.00 9.98
N ALA A 390 -13.72 7.08 9.42
CA ALA A 390 -13.06 7.84 8.37
C ALA A 390 -11.73 8.43 8.88
N ILE A 391 -11.72 9.00 10.09
CA ILE A 391 -10.51 9.49 10.77
C ILE A 391 -9.45 8.39 10.90
N ALA A 392 -9.85 7.15 11.21
CA ALA A 392 -8.89 6.07 11.44
C ALA A 392 -8.42 5.35 10.16
N THR A 393 -9.10 5.52 9.03
CA THR A 393 -8.86 4.67 7.84
C THR A 393 -8.58 5.45 6.54
N ASP A 394 -8.94 6.73 6.47
CA ASP A 394 -8.73 7.58 5.31
C ASP A 394 -7.88 8.80 5.68
N TYR A 395 -6.63 8.78 5.24
CA TYR A 395 -5.67 9.87 5.45
C TYR A 395 -6.22 11.25 5.08
N ALA A 396 -7.08 11.35 4.06
CA ALA A 396 -7.66 12.63 3.64
C ALA A 396 -8.71 13.14 4.64
N ALA A 397 -9.50 12.24 5.22
CA ALA A 397 -10.46 12.55 6.29
C ALA A 397 -9.73 12.94 7.58
N ASN A 398 -8.69 12.19 7.93
CA ASN A 398 -7.83 12.51 9.07
C ASN A 398 -7.17 13.89 8.94
N ILE A 399 -6.63 14.23 7.76
CA ILE A 399 -6.05 15.56 7.49
C ILE A 399 -7.10 16.67 7.64
N ALA A 400 -8.31 16.47 7.12
CA ALA A 400 -9.38 17.46 7.23
C ALA A 400 -9.82 17.67 8.70
N ALA A 401 -9.95 16.59 9.48
CA ALA A 401 -10.23 16.66 10.91
C ALA A 401 -9.10 17.35 11.69
N SER A 402 -7.84 17.01 11.39
CA SER A 402 -6.64 17.62 11.99
C SER A 402 -6.57 19.13 11.73
N LEU A 403 -6.96 19.56 10.52
CA LEU A 403 -7.01 20.97 10.17
C LEU A 403 -8.08 21.72 10.98
N GLN A 404 -9.26 21.12 11.22
CA GLN A 404 -10.25 21.73 12.11
C GLN A 404 -9.70 21.95 13.51
N ILE A 405 -8.98 20.95 14.05
CA ILE A 405 -8.38 21.03 15.39
C ILE A 405 -7.34 22.15 15.43
N LEU A 406 -6.44 22.22 14.45
CA LEU A 406 -5.43 23.28 14.35
C LEU A 406 -6.07 24.68 14.29
N VAL A 407 -7.11 24.87 13.47
CA VAL A 407 -7.81 26.15 13.38
C VAL A 407 -8.57 26.48 14.66
N ALA A 408 -9.18 25.50 15.33
CA ALA A 408 -9.83 25.71 16.62
C ALA A 408 -8.84 26.18 17.69
N LYS A 409 -7.63 25.59 17.72
CA LYS A 409 -6.54 26.02 18.61
C LYS A 409 -6.07 27.44 18.31
N TRP A 410 -5.87 27.75 17.04
CA TRP A 410 -5.58 29.12 16.61
C TRP A 410 -6.64 30.11 17.08
N ASN A 411 -7.92 29.84 16.80
CA ASN A 411 -9.03 30.72 17.15
C ASN A 411 -9.11 30.92 18.68
N SER A 412 -8.90 29.87 19.47
CA SER A 412 -8.86 29.99 20.94
C SER A 412 -7.77 30.95 21.40
N ILE A 413 -6.54 30.77 20.91
CA ILE A 413 -5.39 31.63 21.25
C ILE A 413 -5.63 33.08 20.80
N TYR A 414 -6.20 33.26 19.60
CA TYR A 414 -6.54 34.58 19.07
C TYR A 414 -7.61 35.29 19.91
N LEU A 415 -8.65 34.58 20.34
CA LEU A 415 -9.70 35.12 21.22
C LEU A 415 -9.18 35.50 22.61
N ASP A 416 -8.15 34.81 23.10
CA ASP A 416 -7.44 35.16 24.33
C ASP A 416 -6.51 36.38 24.16
N GLY A 417 -6.48 36.99 22.97
CA GLY A 417 -5.68 38.17 22.65
C GLY A 417 -4.19 37.88 22.47
N LEU A 418 -3.83 36.60 22.33
CA LEU A 418 -2.45 36.16 22.14
C LEU A 418 -2.17 36.06 20.63
N SER A 419 -1.10 36.72 20.18
CA SER A 419 -0.67 36.62 18.78
C SER A 419 0.84 36.77 18.66
N VAL A 420 1.38 36.18 17.60
CA VAL A 420 2.77 36.37 17.17
C VAL A 420 2.75 37.37 16.01
N ASN A 421 3.70 38.30 16.01
CA ASN A 421 3.79 39.42 15.07
C ASN A 421 2.46 40.20 14.94
N ASN A 422 1.81 40.12 13.78
CA ASN A 422 0.58 40.83 13.47
C ASN A 422 -0.68 39.93 13.54
N GLY A 423 -0.54 38.66 13.93
CA GLY A 423 -1.66 37.73 14.03
C GLY A 423 -2.36 37.39 12.71
N ASP A 424 -1.73 37.64 11.55
CA ASP A 424 -2.30 37.28 10.25
C ASP A 424 -1.98 35.80 9.93
N PRO A 425 -2.97 34.91 9.83
CA PRO A 425 -2.76 33.48 9.66
C PRO A 425 -2.13 33.09 8.31
N LYS A 426 -2.02 34.00 7.34
CA LYS A 426 -1.35 33.69 6.07
C LYS A 426 0.16 33.46 6.22
N TYR A 427 0.76 33.86 7.34
CA TYR A 427 2.20 33.75 7.60
C TYR A 427 2.51 32.58 8.52
N VAL A 428 3.46 31.73 8.12
CA VAL A 428 3.81 30.49 8.81
C VAL A 428 4.26 30.73 10.26
N GLU A 429 5.01 31.80 10.50
CA GLU A 429 5.57 32.15 11.81
C GLU A 429 4.50 32.52 12.84
N ASN A 430 3.34 32.98 12.39
CA ASN A 430 2.28 33.39 13.30
C ASN A 430 1.58 32.20 13.97
N TRP A 431 1.69 31.00 13.38
CA TRP A 431 1.09 29.77 13.91
C TRP A 431 1.81 29.19 15.13
N TYR A 432 2.95 29.75 15.52
CA TYR A 432 3.78 29.22 16.60
C TYR A 432 2.99 28.92 17.88
N LEU A 433 2.16 29.85 18.36
CA LEU A 433 1.41 29.62 19.60
C LEU A 433 0.36 28.52 19.46
N ALA A 434 -0.34 28.45 18.34
CA ALA A 434 -1.36 27.44 18.08
C ALA A 434 -0.77 26.01 18.04
N LEU A 435 0.49 25.87 17.61
CA LEU A 435 1.20 24.59 17.59
C LEU A 435 1.51 24.02 18.99
N TRP A 436 1.54 24.88 20.01
CA TRP A 436 1.86 24.50 21.39
C TRP A 436 0.66 24.60 22.35
N ALA A 437 -0.55 24.81 21.81
CA ALA A 437 -1.77 25.14 22.57
C ALA A 437 -2.65 23.93 22.93
#